data_AF-A0A1Z5SHU1-F1
#
_entry.id   AF-A0A1Z5SHU1-F1
#
_cell.length_a   1.000
_cell.length_b   1.000
_cell.length_c   1.000
_cell.angle_alpha   90.00
_cell.angle_beta   90.00
_cell.angle_gamma   90.00
#
_symmetry.space_group_name_H-M   'P 1'
#
loop_
_entity.id
_entity.type
_entity.pdbx_description
1 polymer ?
#
loop_
_entity_poly.entity_id
_entity_poly.type
_entity_poly.pdbx_seq_one_letter_code
_entity_poly.pdbx_strand_id
1 'polypeptide(L)'
;MSVFSLRSQRNGQYKDFTLLEILHLLGDAVNDEIWLPRHEDVFNLSSFREINGSGTTAQPQNWHTEIFAQVQGQSFVSLQHIPAPPVLMVVLNGIVQSRYTDYQLNGNRLLFPFTFNAQDSLQCIYTY
;
A
#
# COMPACT_ATOMS: atom_id res chain seq x y z
N MET A 1 11.66 -1.38 13.62
CA MET A 1 11.34 -2.42 12.62
C MET A 1 12.07 -2.08 11.33
N SER A 2 12.69 -3.06 10.67
CA SER A 2 13.29 -2.85 9.34
C SER A 2 12.18 -2.79 8.28
N VAL A 3 12.34 -1.90 7.30
CA VAL A 3 11.38 -1.73 6.19
C VAL A 3 11.77 -2.62 5.01
N PHE A 4 13.07 -2.72 4.73
CA PHE A 4 13.63 -3.62 3.72
C PHE A 4 15.15 -3.81 3.93
N SER A 5 15.74 -4.75 3.20
CA SER A 5 17.18 -5.04 3.22
C SER A 5 17.79 -4.83 1.84
N LEU A 6 18.96 -4.20 1.76
CA LEU A 6 19.70 -4.05 0.51
C LEU A 6 21.02 -4.82 0.55
N ARG A 7 21.39 -5.38 -0.59
CA ARG A 7 22.70 -6.02 -0.79
C ARG A 7 23.73 -4.96 -1.19
N SER A 8 24.80 -4.85 -0.41
CA SER A 8 25.96 -4.03 -0.75
C SER A 8 26.65 -4.55 -2.01
N GLN A 9 26.86 -3.67 -2.99
CA GLN A 9 27.59 -4.01 -4.22
C GLN A 9 29.10 -4.20 -4.00
N ARG A 10 29.66 -3.70 -2.88
CA ARG A 10 31.11 -3.76 -2.61
C ARG A 10 31.54 -5.06 -1.93
N ASN A 11 30.74 -5.55 -1.00
CA ASN A 11 31.08 -6.73 -0.19
C ASN A 11 30.00 -7.82 -0.21
N GLY A 12 28.90 -7.62 -0.95
CA GLY A 12 27.85 -8.59 -1.13
C GLY A 12 26.96 -8.84 0.10
N GLN A 13 27.21 -8.16 1.22
CA GLN A 13 26.47 -8.33 2.47
C GLN A 13 25.13 -7.60 2.43
N TYR A 14 24.13 -8.17 3.09
CA TYR A 14 22.84 -7.52 3.27
C TYR A 14 22.86 -6.63 4.51
N LYS A 15 22.30 -5.43 4.38
CA LYS A 15 22.03 -4.54 5.50
C LYS A 15 20.53 -4.28 5.56
N ASP A 16 19.96 -4.39 6.75
CA ASP A 16 18.59 -4.00 7.04
C ASP A 16 18.53 -2.48 7.27
N PHE A 17 17.50 -1.84 6.71
CA PHE A 17 17.28 -0.41 6.85
C PHE A 17 15.94 -0.14 7.52
N THR A 18 15.98 0.76 8.50
CA THR A 18 14.76 1.39 9.03
C THR A 18 14.31 2.54 8.12
N LEU A 19 13.04 2.91 8.19
CA LEU A 19 12.51 4.05 7.42
C LEU A 19 13.29 5.32 7.74
N LEU A 20 13.55 5.57 9.03
CA LEU A 20 14.26 6.76 9.50
C LEU A 20 15.68 6.86 8.96
N GLU A 21 16.42 5.74 8.89
CA GLU A 21 17.76 5.71 8.30
C GLU A 21 17.73 6.04 6.81
N ILE A 22 16.75 5.53 6.07
CA ILE A 22 16.61 5.83 4.64
C ILE A 22 16.22 7.29 4.43
N LEU A 23 15.27 7.82 5.22
CA LEU A 23 14.88 9.22 5.13
C LEU A 23 16.07 10.14 5.46
N HIS A 24 16.93 9.79 6.41
CA HIS A 24 18.18 10.51 6.67
C HIS A 24 19.21 10.40 5.54
N LEU A 25 19.26 9.27 4.84
CA LEU A 25 20.18 9.09 3.71
C LEU A 25 19.69 9.79 2.43
N LEU A 26 18.37 9.96 2.28
CA LEU A 26 17.76 10.67 1.16
C LEU A 26 17.67 12.18 1.40
N GLY A 27 17.34 12.59 2.63
CA GLY A 27 17.33 13.97 3.08
C GLY A 27 18.71 14.37 3.57
N ASP A 28 19.55 14.89 2.67
CA ASP A 28 20.75 15.62 3.08
C ASP A 28 20.35 16.99 3.68
N ALA A 29 21.28 17.72 4.30
CA ALA A 29 21.07 19.06 4.88
C ALA A 29 20.45 20.10 3.91
N VAL A 30 20.45 19.79 2.61
CA VAL A 30 19.85 20.60 1.53
C VAL A 30 18.49 20.06 1.07
N ASN A 31 18.22 18.75 1.17
CA ASN A 31 17.04 18.08 0.62
C ASN A 31 16.14 17.49 1.71
N ASP A 32 16.06 18.16 2.86
CA ASP A 32 15.23 17.74 3.99
C ASP A 32 13.73 17.97 3.75
N GLU A 33 13.29 18.26 2.52
CA GLU A 33 11.94 18.73 2.21
C GLU A 33 11.16 17.76 1.30
N ILE A 34 9.95 17.39 1.70
CA ILE A 34 8.93 16.75 0.85
C ILE A 34 7.99 17.85 0.36
N TRP A 35 7.89 17.97 -0.96
CA TRP A 35 7.00 18.92 -1.63
C TRP A 35 5.77 18.18 -2.15
N LEU A 36 4.57 18.60 -1.71
CA LEU A 36 3.35 18.06 -2.28
C LEU A 36 3.05 18.70 -3.64
N PRO A 37 2.47 17.94 -4.59
CA PRO A 37 1.97 18.52 -5.84
C PRO A 37 0.99 19.66 -5.55
N ARG A 38 1.03 20.72 -6.37
CA ARG A 38 0.17 21.92 -6.30
C ARG A 38 0.49 22.97 -5.22
N HIS A 39 1.73 22.99 -4.72
CA HIS A 39 2.19 24.01 -3.76
C HIS A 39 1.36 24.05 -2.47
N GLU A 40 0.78 22.93 -2.08
CA GLU A 40 -0.11 22.87 -0.91
C GLU A 40 0.68 22.97 0.39
N ASP A 41 1.86 22.34 0.50
CA ASP A 41 2.77 22.47 1.66
C ASP A 41 4.17 21.86 1.41
N VAL A 42 5.13 22.24 2.24
CA VAL A 42 6.50 21.69 2.32
C VAL A 42 6.71 21.06 3.70
N PHE A 43 7.15 19.80 3.74
CA PHE A 43 7.31 19.02 4.98
C PHE A 43 8.76 18.63 5.20
N ASN A 44 9.27 18.74 6.43
CA ASN A 44 10.64 18.33 6.71
C ASN A 44 10.74 16.84 7.07
N LEU A 45 11.63 16.11 6.40
CA LEU A 45 11.91 14.69 6.67
C LEU A 45 12.44 14.48 8.09
N SER A 46 13.29 15.40 8.58
CA SER A 46 13.83 15.43 9.94
C SER A 46 12.76 15.63 11.03
N SER A 47 11.59 16.18 10.67
CA SER A 47 10.46 16.36 11.59
C SER A 47 9.60 15.11 11.77
N PHE A 48 10.05 13.97 11.22
CA PHE A 48 9.33 12.70 11.27
C PHE A 48 8.90 12.38 12.70
N ARG A 49 7.58 12.25 12.85
CA ARG A 49 6.96 11.67 14.04
C ARG A 49 6.36 10.35 13.61
N GLU A 50 6.87 9.27 14.17
CA GLU A 50 6.19 7.99 14.07
C GLU A 50 4.83 8.15 14.75
N ILE A 51 3.75 8.06 13.97
CA ILE A 51 2.35 8.21 14.45
C ILE A 51 2.01 7.11 15.52
N ASN A 52 2.92 6.16 15.69
CA ASN A 52 2.84 5.01 16.58
C ASN A 52 3.82 5.08 17.79
N GLY A 53 4.48 6.22 18.01
CA GLY A 53 5.59 6.39 18.96
C GLY A 53 5.21 6.85 20.37
N SER A 54 4.08 6.44 20.94
CA SER A 54 3.80 6.64 22.37
C SER A 54 3.11 5.44 23.03
N GLY A 55 3.91 4.60 23.70
CA GLY A 55 3.51 3.85 24.90
C GLY A 55 2.39 2.80 24.79
N THR A 56 1.88 2.51 23.60
CA THR A 56 1.00 1.36 23.37
C THR A 56 1.50 0.64 22.14
N THR A 57 1.60 -0.68 22.23
CA THR A 57 2.11 -1.59 21.21
C THR A 57 1.46 -1.26 19.86
N ALA A 58 2.18 -0.52 19.03
CA ALA A 58 1.78 -0.26 17.66
C ALA A 58 1.75 -1.61 16.95
N GLN A 59 0.55 -2.18 16.83
CA GLN A 59 0.34 -3.38 16.06
C GLN A 59 0.77 -3.05 14.64
N PRO A 60 1.72 -3.77 14.03
CA PRO A 60 2.01 -3.60 12.62
C PRO A 60 0.69 -3.73 11.88
N GLN A 61 0.32 -2.70 11.13
CA GLN A 61 -0.88 -2.75 10.31
C GLN A 61 -0.60 -3.82 9.25
N ASN A 62 -1.14 -5.03 9.46
CA ASN A 62 -0.90 -6.15 8.58
C ASN A 62 -1.65 -5.90 7.27
N TRP A 63 -0.93 -5.39 6.30
CA TRP A 63 -1.41 -5.22 4.94
C TRP A 63 -1.52 -6.58 4.28
N HIS A 64 -2.70 -6.90 3.80
CA HIS A 64 -3.00 -8.12 3.05
C HIS A 64 -3.08 -7.78 1.57
N THR A 65 -2.46 -8.63 0.75
CA THR A 65 -2.54 -8.54 -0.70
C THR A 65 -3.14 -9.83 -1.23
N GLU A 66 -4.25 -9.72 -1.93
CA GLU A 66 -4.89 -10.82 -2.65
C GLU A 66 -4.80 -10.57 -4.15
N ILE A 67 -4.39 -11.58 -4.89
CA ILE A 67 -4.31 -11.56 -6.35
C ILE A 67 -5.25 -12.63 -6.88
N PHE A 68 -6.20 -12.21 -7.69
CA PHE A 68 -7.14 -13.10 -8.36
C PHE A 68 -6.72 -13.25 -9.82
N ALA A 69 -6.09 -14.38 -10.13
CA ALA A 69 -5.87 -14.85 -11.48
C ALA A 69 -6.99 -15.85 -11.81
N GLN A 70 -7.60 -15.76 -13.00
CA GLN A 70 -8.71 -16.62 -13.46
C GLN A 70 -10.11 -16.23 -12.94
N VAL A 71 -10.43 -14.93 -12.94
CA VAL A 71 -11.78 -14.43 -12.65
C VAL A 71 -12.74 -14.47 -13.85
N GLN A 72 -12.36 -15.13 -14.95
CA GLN A 72 -13.10 -15.13 -16.20
C GLN A 72 -14.58 -15.51 -16.01
N GLY A 73 -15.46 -14.69 -16.57
CA GLY A 73 -16.92 -14.89 -16.51
C GLY A 73 -17.55 -14.57 -15.15
N GLN A 74 -16.75 -14.19 -14.14
CA GLN A 74 -17.25 -13.71 -12.86
C GLN A 74 -17.51 -12.21 -12.94
N SER A 75 -18.49 -11.72 -12.20
CA SER A 75 -18.73 -10.28 -11.95
C SER A 75 -18.47 -9.90 -10.51
N PHE A 76 -17.94 -10.84 -9.71
CA PHE A 76 -17.63 -10.60 -8.31
C PHE A 76 -16.43 -11.43 -7.88
N VAL A 77 -15.74 -10.94 -6.86
CA VAL A 77 -14.76 -11.71 -6.10
C VAL A 77 -15.04 -11.58 -4.61
N SER A 78 -14.64 -12.58 -3.84
CA SER A 78 -14.73 -12.55 -2.38
C SER A 78 -13.32 -12.50 -1.79
N LEU A 79 -13.04 -11.49 -0.99
CA LEU A 79 -11.84 -11.37 -0.19
C LEU A 79 -11.86 -12.38 0.95
N GLN A 80 -10.70 -12.82 1.41
CA GLN A 80 -10.59 -13.73 2.55
C GLN A 80 -11.12 -13.12 3.85
N HIS A 81 -10.97 -11.81 4.02
CA HIS A 81 -11.43 -11.08 5.20
C HIS A 81 -12.29 -9.86 4.80
N ILE A 82 -13.06 -9.34 5.76
CA ILE A 82 -13.80 -8.09 5.59
C ILE A 82 -12.80 -6.94 5.76
N PRO A 83 -12.55 -6.12 4.73
CA PRO A 83 -11.60 -5.03 4.85
C PRO A 83 -12.13 -3.96 5.82
N ALA A 84 -11.25 -3.46 6.68
CA ALA A 84 -11.51 -2.34 7.57
C ALA A 84 -11.79 -1.08 6.72
N PRO A 85 -12.95 -0.42 6.87
CA PRO A 85 -13.21 0.85 6.18
C PRO A 85 -12.22 1.92 6.68
N PRO A 86 -11.60 2.77 5.83
CA PRO A 86 -11.70 2.88 4.36
C PRO A 86 -10.56 2.17 3.58
N VAL A 87 -9.83 1.25 4.20
CA VAL A 87 -8.53 0.76 3.74
C VAL A 87 -8.69 -0.44 2.79
N LEU A 88 -9.22 -0.18 1.59
CA LEU A 88 -9.23 -1.14 0.48
C LEU A 88 -8.84 -0.44 -0.81
N MET A 89 -7.75 -0.90 -1.41
CA MET A 89 -7.33 -0.55 -2.76
C MET A 89 -7.61 -1.72 -3.70
N VAL A 90 -8.32 -1.46 -4.79
CA VAL A 90 -8.64 -2.44 -5.83
C VAL A 90 -7.96 -2.00 -7.12
N VAL A 91 -7.17 -2.89 -7.73
CA VAL A 91 -6.44 -2.63 -8.96
C VAL A 91 -6.83 -3.69 -9.98
N LEU A 92 -7.42 -3.26 -11.10
CA LEU A 92 -7.78 -4.13 -12.22
C LEU A 92 -6.87 -3.79 -13.41
N ASN A 93 -6.09 -4.77 -13.87
CA ASN A 93 -5.14 -4.60 -14.99
C ASN A 93 -4.20 -3.39 -14.83
N GLY A 94 -3.76 -3.12 -13.61
CA GLY A 94 -2.90 -1.98 -13.27
C GLY A 94 -3.63 -0.64 -13.08
N ILE A 95 -4.96 -0.60 -13.24
CA ILE A 95 -5.78 0.60 -13.06
C ILE A 95 -6.49 0.55 -11.70
N VAL A 96 -6.29 1.58 -10.88
CA VAL A 96 -6.98 1.73 -9.60
C VAL A 96 -8.47 1.95 -9.82
N GLN A 97 -9.29 1.18 -9.13
CA GLN A 97 -10.74 1.22 -9.21
C GLN A 97 -11.32 2.03 -8.03
N SER A 98 -12.40 2.77 -8.30
CA SER A 98 -13.07 3.62 -7.33
C SER A 98 -14.34 2.96 -6.79
N ARG A 99 -14.47 2.89 -5.46
CA ARG A 99 -15.66 2.36 -4.80
C ARG A 99 -16.89 3.19 -5.17
N TYR A 100 -18.04 2.52 -5.39
CA TYR A 100 -19.32 3.08 -5.85
C TYR A 100 -19.35 3.62 -7.27
N THR A 101 -18.20 3.71 -7.95
CA THR A 101 -18.12 4.07 -9.37
C THR A 101 -17.85 2.82 -10.20
N ASP A 102 -16.77 2.11 -9.89
CA ASP A 102 -16.29 0.96 -10.65
C ASP A 102 -16.68 -0.37 -10.00
N TYR A 103 -16.87 -0.38 -8.68
CA TYR A 103 -17.30 -1.57 -7.93
C TYR A 103 -18.09 -1.23 -6.67
N GLN A 104 -18.87 -2.19 -6.18
CA GLN A 104 -19.53 -2.16 -4.88
C GLN A 104 -18.86 -3.14 -3.92
N LEU A 105 -18.82 -2.82 -2.63
CA LEU A 105 -18.30 -3.70 -1.58
C LEU A 105 -19.42 -4.03 -0.59
N ASN A 106 -19.75 -5.31 -0.48
CA ASN A 106 -20.74 -5.87 0.45
C ASN A 106 -20.04 -6.91 1.35
N GLY A 107 -19.71 -6.51 2.58
CA GLY A 107 -18.89 -7.35 3.48
C GLY A 107 -17.50 -7.56 2.90
N ASN A 108 -17.14 -8.80 2.56
CA ASN A 108 -15.90 -9.16 1.88
C ASN A 108 -16.06 -9.32 0.35
N ARG A 109 -17.25 -9.07 -0.21
CA ARG A 109 -17.53 -9.31 -1.63
C ARG A 109 -17.44 -8.02 -2.44
N LEU A 110 -16.60 -8.03 -3.47
CA LEU A 110 -16.50 -6.98 -4.48
C LEU A 110 -17.40 -7.34 -5.66
N LEU A 111 -18.30 -6.44 -6.06
CA LEU A 111 -19.20 -6.60 -7.20
C LEU A 111 -18.88 -5.56 -8.26
N PHE A 112 -18.69 -6.00 -9.49
CA PHE A 112 -18.39 -5.16 -10.65
C PHE A 112 -19.59 -5.12 -11.59
N PRO A 113 -19.80 -4.01 -12.32
CA PRO A 113 -20.91 -3.88 -13.27
C PRO A 113 -20.68 -4.64 -14.59
N PHE A 114 -19.58 -5.39 -14.71
CA PHE A 114 -19.19 -6.18 -15.88
C PHE A 114 -18.65 -7.55 -15.45
N THR A 115 -18.52 -8.45 -16.42
CA THR A 115 -17.86 -9.76 -16.24
C THR A 115 -16.41 -9.69 -16.68
N PHE A 116 -15.51 -10.31 -15.93
CA PHE A 116 -14.09 -10.34 -16.26
C PHE A 116 -13.80 -11.23 -17.48
N ASN A 117 -12.79 -10.84 -18.24
CA ASN A 117 -12.23 -11.59 -19.35
C ASN A 117 -11.11 -12.53 -18.87
N ALA A 118 -10.66 -13.43 -19.75
CA ALA A 118 -9.58 -14.38 -19.45
C ALA A 118 -8.24 -13.71 -19.13
N GLN A 119 -8.05 -12.46 -19.58
CA GLN A 119 -6.81 -11.70 -19.43
C GLN A 119 -6.84 -10.76 -18.21
N ASP A 120 -7.99 -10.65 -17.53
CA ASP A 120 -8.11 -9.72 -16.42
C ASP A 120 -7.37 -10.24 -15.19
N SER A 121 -6.59 -9.34 -14.59
CA SER A 121 -5.90 -9.55 -13.32
C SER A 121 -6.41 -8.54 -12.31
N LEU A 122 -6.88 -9.05 -11.17
CA LEU A 122 -7.39 -8.23 -10.09
C LEU A 122 -6.48 -8.38 -8.88
N GLN A 123 -6.06 -7.25 -8.31
CA GLN A 123 -5.30 -7.18 -7.08
C GLN A 123 -6.06 -6.35 -6.06
N CYS A 124 -6.16 -6.85 -4.84
CA CYS A 124 -6.78 -6.16 -3.72
C CYS A 124 -5.78 -6.03 -2.58
N ILE A 125 -5.61 -4.82 -2.07
CA ILE A 125 -4.70 -4.51 -0.97
C ILE A 125 -5.52 -3.87 0.15
N TYR A 126 -5.50 -4.45 1.35
CA TYR A 126 -6.35 -4.00 2.44
C TYR A 126 -5.84 -4.42 3.83
N THR A 127 -6.43 -3.84 4.86
CA THR A 127 -6.26 -4.26 6.27
C THR A 127 -7.62 -4.72 6.78
N TYR A 128 -7.68 -5.61 7.77
CA TYR A 128 -8.93 -6.10 8.37
C TYR A 128 -8.89 -6.03 9.90
#